data_AF-A0A2M8P9B9-F1
#
_entry.id   AF-A0A2M8P9B9-F1
#
_cell.length_a   1.000
_cell.length_b   1.000
_cell.length_c   1.000
_cell.angle_alpha   90.00
_cell.angle_beta   90.00
_cell.angle_gamma   90.00
#
_symmetry.space_group_name_H-M   'P 1'
#
loop_
_entity.id
_entity.type
_entity.pdbx_description
1 polymer ?
#
loop_
_entity_poly.entity_id
_entity_poly.type
_entity_poly.pdbx_seq_one_letter_code
_entity_poly.pdbx_strand_id
1 'polypeptide(L)'
;MANKQRGGVSYGVVVVLVLIAFAVGAGAGIGGYIYVTGGSGEPSRSVDDVIADIQSDTDTEAVEETPVESDAPADVDTETEDENTTEDITDATDEETASDVVTYSIVGEQSEASFSLEEDLRGERVTVVGTTNEVGGTINVNLANPSASTIDTIVVNARTLTTDNEFRNRAIRSRILNSAQDEFEFIIFEPKSLSNFSADSVEVGDT
;
A
#
# COMPACT_ATOMS: atom_id res chain seq x y z
N MET A 1 62.67 29.68 17.32
CA MET A 1 61.38 30.23 17.79
C MET A 1 60.31 29.76 16.82
N ALA A 2 59.46 28.81 17.24
CA ALA A 2 58.46 28.19 16.38
C ALA A 2 57.17 29.02 16.40
N ASN A 3 56.81 29.59 15.25
CA ASN A 3 55.62 30.40 15.08
C ASN A 3 54.40 29.47 14.95
N LYS A 4 53.64 29.31 16.04
CA LYS A 4 52.45 28.46 16.07
C LYS A 4 51.32 29.18 15.32
N GLN A 5 51.11 28.83 14.05
CA GLN A 5 49.94 29.27 13.29
C GLN A 5 48.68 28.82 14.03
N ARG A 6 47.98 29.77 14.64
CA ARG A 6 46.62 29.55 15.15
C ARG A 6 45.69 29.56 13.94
N GLY A 7 45.33 28.38 13.46
CA GLY A 7 44.29 28.22 12.44
C GLY A 7 42.98 28.79 12.97
N GLY A 8 42.67 30.03 12.60
CA GLY A 8 41.38 30.64 12.86
C GLY A 8 40.35 29.99 11.95
N VAL A 9 39.28 29.43 12.54
CA VAL A 9 38.11 28.99 11.77
C VAL A 9 37.61 30.20 10.99
N SER A 10 37.54 30.09 9.67
CA SER A 10 37.08 31.19 8.84
C SER A 10 35.62 31.53 9.18
N TYR A 11 35.27 32.82 9.13
CA TYR A 11 33.92 33.28 9.46
C TYR A 11 32.84 32.53 8.65
N GLY A 12 33.14 32.15 7.40
CA GLY A 12 32.28 31.32 6.57
C GLY A 12 31.98 29.94 7.17
N VAL A 13 32.96 29.28 7.78
CA VAL A 13 32.75 27.97 8.44
C VAL A 13 31.89 28.11 9.69
N VAL A 14 32.06 29.20 10.47
CA VAL A 14 31.22 29.46 11.65
C VAL A 14 29.76 29.72 11.25
N VAL A 15 29.53 30.50 10.19
CA VAL A 15 28.17 30.78 9.68
C VAL A 15 27.49 29.49 9.21
N VAL A 16 28.20 28.63 8.47
CA VAL A 16 27.65 27.34 8.02
C VAL A 16 27.28 26.45 9.21
N LEU A 17 28.14 26.35 10.24
CA LEU A 17 27.85 25.55 11.43
C LEU A 17 26.64 26.08 12.22
N VAL A 18 26.46 27.40 12.30
CA VAL A 18 25.28 28.02 12.94
C VAL A 18 24.00 27.72 12.15
N LEU A 19 24.04 27.79 10.82
CA LEU A 19 22.89 27.45 9.97
C LEU A 19 22.51 25.97 10.10
N ILE A 20 23.50 25.07 10.14
CA ILE A 20 23.27 23.64 10.38
C ILE A 20 22.64 23.42 11.75
N ALA A 21 23.18 24.04 12.82
CA ALA A 21 22.63 23.91 14.17
C ALA A 21 21.19 24.42 14.26
N PHE A 22 20.86 25.53 13.57
CA PHE A 22 19.50 26.06 13.53
C PHE A 22 18.55 25.14 12.76
N ALA A 23 18.98 24.59 11.62
CA ALA A 23 18.20 23.63 10.84
C ALA A 23 17.91 22.35 11.64
N VAL A 24 18.92 21.81 12.34
CA VAL A 24 18.76 20.62 13.21
C VAL A 24 17.83 20.94 14.40
N GLY A 25 18.00 22.10 15.05
CA GLY A 25 17.15 22.52 16.16
C GLY A 25 15.70 22.74 15.75
N ALA A 26 15.46 23.33 14.58
CA ALA A 26 14.12 23.50 14.01
C ALA A 26 13.48 22.15 13.65
N GLY A 27 14.23 21.25 12.99
CA GLY A 27 13.75 19.91 12.67
C GLY A 27 13.39 19.09 13.91
N ALA A 28 14.26 19.08 14.93
CA ALA A 28 13.99 18.39 16.19
C ALA A 28 12.80 19.01 16.96
N GLY A 29 12.65 20.34 16.92
CA GLY A 29 11.51 21.03 17.54
C GLY A 29 10.18 20.70 16.87
N ILE A 30 10.14 20.70 15.52
CA ILE A 30 8.93 20.36 14.75
C ILE A 30 8.56 18.88 14.95
N GLY A 31 9.53 17.97 14.84
CA GLY A 31 9.30 16.54 15.09
C GLY A 31 8.81 16.27 16.52
N GLY A 32 9.41 16.92 17.53
CA GLY A 32 8.95 16.83 18.92
C GLY A 32 7.54 17.37 19.12
N TYR A 33 7.17 18.47 18.45
CA TYR A 33 5.82 19.02 18.49
C TYR A 33 4.78 18.07 17.87
N ILE A 34 5.07 17.48 16.70
CA ILE A 34 4.17 16.52 16.04
C ILE A 34 3.98 15.28 16.91
N TYR A 35 5.05 14.75 17.48
CA TYR A 35 4.99 13.60 18.39
C TYR A 35 4.08 13.85 19.60
N VAL A 36 4.14 15.05 20.19
CA VAL A 36 3.33 15.39 21.38
C VAL A 36 1.88 15.76 21.02
N THR A 37 1.67 16.42 19.87
CA THR A 37 0.38 17.04 19.53
C THR A 37 -0.42 16.30 18.46
N GLY A 38 0.16 15.28 17.81
CA GLY A 38 -0.50 14.49 16.77
C GLY A 38 -0.62 15.20 15.42
N GLY A 39 0.05 16.33 15.23
CA GLY A 39 0.04 17.09 13.97
C GLY A 39 -1.33 17.62 13.56
N SER A 40 -1.39 18.17 12.33
CA SER A 40 -2.61 18.73 11.73
C SER A 40 -3.63 17.66 11.32
N GLY A 41 -3.20 16.41 11.17
CA GLY A 41 -4.03 15.34 10.59
C GLY A 41 -4.02 15.34 9.06
N GLU A 42 -3.24 16.20 8.41
CA GLU A 42 -3.08 16.21 6.96
C GLU A 42 -2.23 15.00 6.50
N PRO A 43 -2.63 14.33 5.40
CA PRO A 43 -1.81 13.30 4.77
C PRO A 43 -0.39 13.81 4.45
N SER A 44 0.65 12.98 4.62
CA SER A 44 1.97 13.28 4.06
C SER A 44 1.99 13.16 2.53
N ARG A 45 1.14 12.27 1.99
CA ARG A 45 0.96 12.00 0.56
C ARG A 45 -0.40 11.36 0.31
N SER A 46 -0.82 11.32 -0.96
CA SER A 46 -2.10 10.72 -1.34
C SER A 46 -2.07 9.19 -1.22
N VAL A 47 -3.25 8.59 -1.04
CA VAL A 47 -3.40 7.12 -1.03
C VAL A 47 -3.04 6.50 -2.38
N ASP A 48 -3.42 7.13 -3.48
CA ASP A 48 -3.10 6.65 -4.83
C ASP A 48 -1.59 6.57 -5.07
N ASP A 49 -0.83 7.57 -4.61
CA ASP A 49 0.63 7.54 -4.72
C ASP A 49 1.24 6.38 -3.90
N VAL A 50 0.67 6.03 -2.75
CA VAL A 50 1.16 4.90 -1.93
C VAL A 50 0.87 3.57 -2.60
N ILE A 51 -0.32 3.43 -3.20
CA ILE A 51 -0.69 2.22 -3.94
C ILE A 51 0.26 2.01 -5.13
N ALA A 52 0.60 3.07 -5.86
CA ALA A 52 1.53 3.00 -6.98
C ALA A 52 2.94 2.54 -6.57
N ASP A 53 3.43 3.00 -5.41
CA ASP A 53 4.72 2.56 -4.86
C ASP A 53 4.68 1.07 -4.49
N ILE A 54 3.65 0.62 -3.78
CA ILE A 54 3.50 -0.78 -3.36
C ILE A 54 3.44 -1.73 -4.57
N GLN A 55 2.74 -1.33 -5.63
CA GLN A 55 2.66 -2.10 -6.87
C GLN A 55 4.03 -2.19 -7.56
N SER A 56 4.78 -1.08 -7.58
CA SER A 56 6.12 -1.04 -8.18
C SER A 56 7.13 -1.94 -7.43
N ASP A 57 7.02 -2.01 -6.10
CA ASP A 57 7.85 -2.87 -5.27
C ASP A 57 7.51 -4.36 -5.46
N THR A 58 6.22 -4.69 -5.60
CA THR A 58 5.75 -6.08 -5.84
C THR A 58 6.23 -6.63 -7.18
N ASP A 59 6.24 -5.79 -8.23
CA ASP A 59 6.75 -6.17 -9.55
C ASP A 59 8.28 -6.41 -9.55
N THR A 60 8.99 -5.84 -8.58
CA THR A 60 10.45 -5.99 -8.45
C THR A 60 10.85 -7.26 -7.69
N GLU A 61 10.08 -7.68 -6.67
CA GLU A 61 10.33 -8.94 -5.94
C GLU A 61 10.01 -10.20 -6.76
N ALA A 62 9.12 -10.12 -7.76
CA ALA A 62 8.74 -11.27 -8.61
C ALA A 62 9.85 -11.75 -9.58
N VAL A 63 11.01 -11.09 -9.66
CA VAL A 63 12.10 -11.41 -10.59
C VAL A 63 13.29 -12.12 -9.91
N GLU A 64 13.32 -12.25 -8.58
CA GLU A 64 14.41 -12.91 -7.84
C GLU A 64 14.18 -14.40 -7.47
N GLU A 65 13.21 -15.09 -8.09
CA GLU A 65 13.22 -16.55 -8.07
C GLU A 65 14.17 -17.09 -9.16
N THR A 66 15.47 -17.16 -8.84
CA THR A 66 16.42 -17.97 -9.61
C THR A 66 15.93 -19.42 -9.67
N PRO A 67 15.76 -20.03 -10.86
CA PRO A 67 15.43 -21.44 -10.97
C PRO A 67 16.59 -22.25 -10.35
N VAL A 68 16.30 -23.00 -9.28
CA VAL A 68 17.23 -24.02 -8.79
C VAL A 68 17.25 -25.15 -9.82
N GLU A 69 18.30 -25.15 -10.63
CA GLU A 69 18.65 -26.20 -11.58
C GLU A 69 18.78 -27.54 -10.84
N SER A 70 17.79 -28.41 -11.05
CA SER A 70 17.75 -29.78 -10.54
C SER A 70 18.58 -30.68 -11.44
N ASP A 71 19.83 -30.90 -11.05
CA ASP A 71 20.74 -31.85 -11.69
C ASP A 71 20.29 -33.30 -11.41
N ALA A 72 19.79 -33.99 -12.43
CA ALA A 72 19.47 -35.41 -12.40
C ALA A 72 20.14 -36.11 -13.60
N PRO A 73 20.94 -37.18 -13.40
CA PRO A 73 21.62 -37.84 -14.49
C PRO A 73 20.72 -38.85 -15.22
N ALA A 74 21.04 -39.00 -16.50
CA ALA A 74 20.36 -39.74 -17.56
C ALA A 74 20.16 -41.25 -17.33
N ASP A 75 19.10 -41.80 -17.93
CA ASP A 75 19.17 -43.07 -18.69
C ASP A 75 18.01 -43.29 -19.69
N VAL A 76 18.36 -43.96 -20.80
CA VAL A 76 17.61 -44.75 -21.82
C VAL A 76 16.75 -44.07 -22.91
N ASP A 77 17.40 -43.87 -24.07
CA ASP A 77 17.18 -44.52 -25.39
C ASP A 77 15.76 -44.91 -25.86
N THR A 78 15.31 -44.41 -27.03
CA THR A 78 14.55 -45.13 -28.08
C THR A 78 14.51 -44.31 -29.38
N GLU A 79 14.78 -45.01 -30.48
CA GLU A 79 14.93 -44.62 -31.89
C GLU A 79 13.58 -44.53 -32.65
N THR A 80 13.53 -43.67 -33.69
CA THR A 80 12.76 -43.73 -35.00
C THR A 80 11.22 -43.90 -34.97
N GLU A 81 10.37 -43.36 -35.86
CA GLU A 81 10.44 -42.82 -37.24
C GLU A 81 9.10 -42.09 -37.56
N ASP A 82 9.12 -41.22 -38.57
CA ASP A 82 8.04 -40.70 -39.47
C ASP A 82 6.54 -40.82 -39.11
N GLU A 83 5.76 -39.73 -39.29
CA GLU A 83 5.16 -39.42 -40.61
C GLU A 83 4.32 -38.13 -40.60
N ASN A 84 4.46 -37.41 -41.70
CA ASN A 84 3.74 -36.22 -42.16
C ASN A 84 2.20 -36.40 -42.22
N THR A 85 1.44 -35.48 -41.63
CA THR A 85 0.05 -35.19 -42.05
C THR A 85 -0.21 -33.69 -41.97
N THR A 86 -0.37 -33.10 -43.15
CA THR A 86 -0.93 -31.79 -43.43
C THR A 86 -2.47 -31.88 -43.42
N GLU A 87 -3.13 -30.73 -43.21
CA GLU A 87 -4.57 -30.45 -43.14
C GLU A 87 -5.09 -30.50 -41.70
N ASP A 88 -5.43 -29.38 -41.05
CA ASP A 88 -6.39 -28.36 -41.47
C ASP A 88 -6.10 -27.06 -40.71
N ILE A 89 -5.71 -25.99 -41.42
CA ILE A 89 -5.60 -24.65 -40.83
C ILE A 89 -6.99 -24.05 -40.91
N THR A 90 -7.81 -24.38 -39.92
CA THR A 90 -9.02 -23.64 -39.63
C THR A 90 -8.57 -22.23 -39.20
N ASP A 91 -9.07 -21.26 -39.95
CA ASP A 91 -9.00 -19.82 -39.73
C ASP A 91 -9.21 -19.50 -38.24
N ALA A 92 -8.11 -19.35 -37.50
CA ALA A 92 -8.12 -18.78 -36.17
C ALA A 92 -8.40 -17.30 -36.36
N THR A 93 -9.70 -16.97 -36.41
CA THR A 93 -10.19 -15.67 -36.01
C THR A 93 -9.60 -15.45 -34.62
N ASP A 94 -8.62 -14.54 -34.53
CA ASP A 94 -8.21 -13.91 -33.29
C ASP A 94 -9.45 -13.21 -32.72
N GLU A 95 -10.31 -13.98 -32.07
CA GLU A 95 -11.16 -13.50 -30.99
C GLU A 95 -10.18 -13.09 -29.90
N GLU A 96 -9.80 -11.81 -29.91
CA GLU A 96 -9.28 -11.13 -28.75
C GLU A 96 -10.31 -11.35 -27.64
N THR A 97 -10.13 -12.42 -26.86
CA THR A 97 -10.96 -12.76 -25.71
C THR A 97 -11.02 -11.50 -24.88
N ALA A 98 -12.16 -10.80 -24.93
CA ALA A 98 -12.45 -9.76 -23.98
C ALA A 98 -12.24 -10.39 -22.62
N SER A 99 -11.25 -9.90 -21.87
CA SER A 99 -11.01 -10.37 -20.52
C SER A 99 -12.35 -10.22 -19.79
N ASP A 100 -13.00 -11.33 -19.39
CA ASP A 100 -14.21 -11.28 -18.56
C ASP A 100 -13.93 -10.74 -17.14
N VAL A 101 -12.73 -10.16 -16.93
CA VAL A 101 -12.30 -9.48 -15.73
C VAL A 101 -12.61 -7.99 -15.86
N VAL A 102 -13.48 -7.51 -14.98
CA VAL A 102 -13.80 -6.09 -14.82
C VAL A 102 -13.07 -5.54 -13.60
N THR A 103 -12.26 -4.50 -13.82
CA THR A 103 -11.52 -3.82 -12.76
C THR A 103 -12.32 -2.63 -12.22
N TYR A 104 -12.54 -2.60 -10.91
CA TYR A 104 -13.16 -1.51 -10.17
C TYR A 104 -12.12 -0.83 -9.27
N SER A 105 -12.09 0.49 -9.27
CA SER A 105 -11.24 1.28 -8.38
C SER A 105 -12.10 1.90 -7.28
N ILE A 106 -11.57 1.89 -6.04
CA ILE A 106 -12.19 2.56 -4.90
C ILE A 106 -11.98 4.07 -5.06
N VAL A 107 -13.08 4.81 -5.27
CA VAL A 107 -13.06 6.27 -5.32
C VAL A 107 -13.20 6.81 -3.90
N GLY A 108 -12.10 7.34 -3.33
CA GLY A 108 -12.05 7.83 -1.95
C GLY A 108 -13.14 8.87 -1.64
N GLU A 109 -13.41 9.81 -2.56
CA GLU A 109 -14.46 10.83 -2.41
C GLU A 109 -15.89 10.25 -2.28
N GLN A 110 -16.09 9.00 -2.67
CA GLN A 110 -17.37 8.28 -2.63
C GLN A 110 -17.33 7.07 -1.68
N SER A 111 -16.24 6.93 -0.92
CA SER A 111 -15.97 5.77 -0.07
C SER A 111 -15.62 6.23 1.34
N GLU A 112 -15.80 5.35 2.31
CA GLU A 112 -15.46 5.62 3.71
C GLU A 112 -14.87 4.37 4.34
N ALA A 113 -13.71 4.53 4.99
CA ALA A 113 -13.20 3.57 5.95
C ALA A 113 -13.57 4.06 7.35
N SER A 114 -14.09 3.16 8.19
CA SER A 114 -14.52 3.50 9.53
C SER A 114 -14.14 2.45 10.57
N PHE A 115 -14.05 2.90 11.82
CA PHE A 115 -14.03 2.01 12.99
C PHE A 115 -15.13 2.42 13.96
N SER A 116 -15.61 1.46 14.73
CA SER A 116 -16.55 1.70 15.83
C SER A 116 -16.05 1.05 17.11
N LEU A 117 -16.19 1.75 18.24
CA LEU A 117 -15.94 1.20 19.57
C LEU A 117 -17.06 1.56 20.53
N GLU A 118 -17.34 0.65 21.46
CA GLU A 118 -18.22 0.94 22.59
C GLU A 118 -17.37 1.38 23.78
N GLU A 119 -17.77 2.48 24.43
CA GLU A 119 -17.11 2.97 25.65
C GLU A 119 -18.14 3.37 26.73
N ASP A 120 -17.77 3.22 28.00
CA ASP A 120 -18.51 3.77 29.14
C ASP A 120 -17.92 5.13 29.51
N LEU A 121 -18.47 6.21 28.95
CA LEU A 121 -18.01 7.56 29.17
C LEU A 121 -18.77 8.18 30.35
N ARG A 122 -18.10 8.36 31.49
CA ARG A 122 -18.69 8.92 32.72
C ARG A 122 -19.92 8.14 33.22
N GLY A 123 -19.95 6.83 33.00
CA GLY A 123 -21.04 5.95 33.40
C GLY A 123 -22.18 5.84 32.38
N GLU A 124 -22.05 6.47 31.21
CA GLU A 124 -22.97 6.32 30.08
C GLU A 124 -22.34 5.50 28.97
N ARG A 125 -23.06 4.50 28.46
CA ARG A 125 -22.62 3.71 27.30
C ARG A 125 -22.78 4.55 26.04
N VAL A 126 -21.70 4.74 25.30
CA VAL A 126 -21.70 5.45 24.01
C VAL A 126 -20.99 4.61 22.95
N THR A 127 -21.31 4.88 21.69
CA THR A 127 -20.62 4.34 20.52
C THR A 127 -19.83 5.45 19.87
N VAL A 128 -18.51 5.27 19.79
CA VAL A 128 -17.63 6.19 19.06
C VAL A 128 -17.40 5.63 17.68
N VAL A 129 -17.59 6.48 16.67
CA VAL A 129 -17.28 6.17 15.27
C VAL A 129 -16.16 7.09 14.83
N GLY A 130 -15.14 6.53 14.21
CA GLY A 130 -14.13 7.29 13.49
C GLY A 130 -14.15 6.96 12.01
N THR A 131 -14.00 7.97 11.17
CA THR A 131 -14.12 7.84 9.72
C THR A 131 -12.98 8.55 8.98
N THR A 132 -12.73 8.09 7.76
CA THR A 132 -11.86 8.74 6.78
C THR A 132 -12.33 8.39 5.37
N ASN A 133 -12.23 9.33 4.44
CA ASN A 133 -12.45 9.12 3.01
C ASN A 133 -11.12 8.90 2.25
N GLU A 134 -9.98 8.96 2.94
CA GLU A 134 -8.67 8.64 2.36
C GLU A 134 -8.49 7.11 2.35
N VAL A 135 -9.17 6.47 1.41
CA VAL A 135 -9.13 5.04 1.16
C VAL A 135 -9.07 4.79 -0.34
N GLY A 136 -8.29 3.79 -0.74
CA GLY A 136 -8.07 3.42 -2.13
C GLY A 136 -7.72 1.94 -2.27
N GLY A 137 -7.79 1.45 -3.50
CA GLY A 137 -7.52 0.06 -3.85
C GLY A 137 -8.31 -0.36 -5.09
N THR A 138 -8.10 -1.60 -5.52
CA THR A 138 -8.67 -2.14 -6.76
C THR A 138 -9.30 -3.51 -6.51
N ILE A 139 -10.40 -3.78 -7.19
CA ILE A 139 -11.14 -5.05 -7.16
C ILE A 139 -11.25 -5.55 -8.60
N ASN A 140 -10.74 -6.74 -8.87
CA ASN A 140 -10.78 -7.39 -10.18
C ASN A 140 -11.83 -8.50 -10.16
N VAL A 141 -12.97 -8.27 -10.80
CA VAL A 141 -14.10 -9.19 -10.80
C VAL A 141 -14.07 -10.02 -12.07
N ASN A 142 -13.87 -11.34 -11.96
CA ASN A 142 -13.96 -12.26 -13.08
C ASN A 142 -15.40 -12.75 -13.25
N LEU A 143 -16.10 -12.24 -14.27
CA LEU A 143 -17.50 -12.58 -14.54
C LEU A 143 -17.69 -14.00 -15.09
N ALA A 144 -16.69 -14.53 -15.80
CA ALA A 144 -16.72 -15.92 -16.28
C ALA A 144 -16.48 -16.95 -15.16
N ASN A 145 -15.72 -16.56 -14.13
CA ASN A 145 -15.45 -17.38 -12.97
C ASN A 145 -15.28 -16.49 -11.72
N PRO A 146 -16.38 -16.17 -11.01
CA PRO A 146 -16.35 -15.28 -9.85
C PRO A 146 -15.40 -15.73 -8.75
N SER A 147 -15.19 -17.04 -8.60
CA SER A 147 -14.23 -17.60 -7.64
C SER A 147 -12.76 -17.27 -7.94
N ALA A 148 -12.46 -16.85 -9.17
CA ALA A 148 -11.13 -16.39 -9.60
C ALA A 148 -10.99 -14.85 -9.57
N SER A 149 -11.96 -14.13 -9.00
CA SER A 149 -11.83 -12.69 -8.74
C SER A 149 -10.71 -12.42 -7.73
N THR A 150 -10.14 -11.22 -7.76
CA THR A 150 -9.11 -10.78 -6.79
C THR A 150 -9.45 -9.40 -6.23
N ILE A 151 -8.92 -9.11 -5.05
CA ILE A 151 -8.89 -7.75 -4.50
C ILE A 151 -7.41 -7.45 -4.27
N ASP A 152 -6.96 -6.36 -4.85
CA ASP A 152 -5.58 -5.89 -4.68
C ASP A 152 -5.42 -5.24 -3.30
N THR A 153 -4.23 -4.76 -2.98
CA THR A 153 -3.98 -4.06 -1.71
C THR A 153 -4.94 -2.89 -1.54
N ILE A 154 -5.62 -2.85 -0.38
CA ILE A 154 -6.42 -1.71 0.06
C ILE A 154 -5.58 -0.88 1.02
N VAL A 155 -5.52 0.42 0.77
CA VAL A 155 -4.74 1.37 1.57
C VAL A 155 -5.68 2.39 2.19
N VAL A 156 -5.51 2.64 3.48
CA VAL A 156 -6.28 3.64 4.24
C VAL A 156 -5.30 4.59 4.94
N ASN A 157 -5.50 5.89 4.82
CA ASN A 157 -4.72 6.85 5.60
C ASN A 157 -5.25 6.94 7.04
N ALA A 158 -4.48 6.44 8.00
CA ALA A 158 -4.85 6.45 9.42
C ALA A 158 -4.63 7.81 10.10
N ARG A 159 -3.90 8.73 9.46
CA ARG A 159 -3.67 10.09 9.98
C ARG A 159 -4.90 10.97 9.80
N THR A 160 -5.74 10.71 8.80
CA THR A 160 -6.97 11.46 8.54
C THR A 160 -8.20 10.92 9.28
N LEU A 161 -8.06 9.83 10.04
CA LEU A 161 -9.15 9.32 10.88
C LEU A 161 -9.61 10.39 11.89
N THR A 162 -10.91 10.70 11.84
CA THR A 162 -11.55 11.65 12.73
C THR A 162 -12.80 11.07 13.38
N THR A 163 -12.99 11.43 14.64
CA THR A 163 -14.20 11.21 15.44
C THR A 163 -14.82 12.57 15.78
N ASP A 164 -15.92 12.57 16.53
CA ASP A 164 -16.58 13.77 17.03
C ASP A 164 -15.80 14.56 18.11
N ASN A 165 -14.60 14.10 18.51
CA ASN A 165 -13.83 14.69 19.61
C ASN A 165 -12.36 14.90 19.23
N GLU A 166 -11.92 16.16 19.21
CA GLU A 166 -10.54 16.52 18.86
C GLU A 166 -9.46 15.99 19.82
N PHE A 167 -9.76 15.82 21.11
CA PHE A 167 -8.81 15.20 22.03
C PHE A 167 -8.61 13.72 21.69
N ARG A 168 -9.67 13.05 21.24
CA ARG A 168 -9.62 11.67 20.78
C ARG A 168 -8.89 11.59 19.44
N ASN A 169 -9.20 12.46 18.48
CA ASN A 169 -8.53 12.51 17.17
C ASN A 169 -7.02 12.66 17.36
N ARG A 170 -6.61 13.57 18.24
CA ARG A 170 -5.20 13.72 18.62
C ARG A 170 -4.60 12.47 19.26
N ALA A 171 -5.29 11.87 20.23
CA ALA A 171 -4.79 10.68 20.91
C ALA A 171 -4.65 9.48 19.97
N ILE A 172 -5.61 9.30 19.05
CA ILE A 172 -5.56 8.29 17.99
C ILE A 172 -4.28 8.47 17.17
N ARG A 173 -4.05 9.68 16.64
CA ARG A 173 -2.87 9.96 15.79
C ARG A 173 -1.54 9.88 16.53
N SER A 174 -1.47 10.36 17.77
CA SER A 174 -0.19 10.61 18.45
C SER A 174 0.21 9.56 19.49
N ARG A 175 -0.72 8.73 19.96
CA ARG A 175 -0.45 7.77 21.06
C ARG A 175 -0.95 6.36 20.80
N ILE A 176 -2.03 6.20 20.03
CA ILE A 176 -2.67 4.91 19.81
C ILE A 176 -2.11 4.29 18.51
N LEU A 177 -2.39 4.91 17.38
CA LEU A 177 -1.92 4.43 16.07
C LEU A 177 -0.54 4.97 15.71
N ASN A 178 -0.12 6.07 16.35
CA ASN A 178 1.11 6.78 16.01
C ASN A 178 1.15 7.28 14.55
N SER A 179 0.00 7.39 13.88
CA SER A 179 -0.13 7.77 12.47
C SER A 179 0.33 9.19 12.15
N ALA A 180 0.64 10.02 13.16
CA ALA A 180 1.36 11.28 12.96
C ALA A 180 2.83 11.10 12.56
N GLN A 181 3.37 9.88 12.64
CA GLN A 181 4.69 9.49 12.12
C GLN A 181 4.50 8.86 10.74
N ASP A 182 5.33 9.23 9.75
CA ASP A 182 5.17 8.78 8.37
C ASP A 182 5.26 7.25 8.24
N GLU A 183 6.06 6.59 9.08
CA GLU A 183 6.20 5.12 9.13
C GLU A 183 4.89 4.39 9.50
N PHE A 184 3.97 5.04 10.20
CA PHE A 184 2.71 4.44 10.69
C PHE A 184 1.46 5.14 10.13
N GLU A 185 1.63 5.93 9.07
CA GLU A 185 0.54 6.74 8.52
C GLU A 185 -0.53 5.89 7.82
N PHE A 186 -0.13 4.82 7.13
CA PHE A 186 -1.02 4.03 6.28
C PHE A 186 -1.35 2.68 6.92
N ILE A 187 -2.63 2.31 6.88
CA ILE A 187 -3.10 0.94 7.14
C ILE A 187 -3.12 0.24 5.79
N ILE A 188 -2.38 -0.86 5.70
CA ILE A 188 -2.27 -1.70 4.51
C ILE A 188 -3.03 -3.00 4.75
N PHE A 189 -4.03 -3.26 3.93
CA PHE A 189 -4.78 -4.51 3.92
C PHE A 189 -4.49 -5.28 2.65
N GLU A 190 -3.88 -6.45 2.79
CA GLU A 190 -3.57 -7.39 1.70
C GLU A 190 -4.51 -8.59 1.79
N PRO A 191 -5.57 -8.65 0.98
CA PRO A 191 -6.45 -9.81 0.90
C PRO A 191 -5.65 -11.07 0.54
N LYS A 192 -5.82 -12.15 1.30
CA LYS A 192 -5.14 -13.43 1.04
C LYS A 192 -6.03 -14.46 0.34
N SER A 193 -7.34 -14.36 0.51
CA SER A 193 -8.29 -15.23 -0.17
C SER A 193 -9.68 -14.60 -0.25
N LEU A 194 -10.40 -14.99 -1.30
CA LEU A 194 -11.83 -14.77 -1.47
C LEU A 194 -12.51 -16.13 -1.46
N SER A 195 -13.64 -16.24 -0.79
CA SER A 195 -14.36 -17.51 -0.61
C SER A 195 -15.86 -17.29 -0.67
N ASN A 196 -16.61 -18.39 -0.81
CA ASN A 196 -18.06 -18.41 -0.98
C ASN A 196 -18.55 -17.81 -2.32
N PHE A 197 -17.77 -17.97 -3.37
CA PHE A 197 -18.16 -17.63 -4.75
C PHE A 197 -18.35 -18.91 -5.58
N SER A 198 -19.36 -18.92 -6.44
CA SER A 198 -19.52 -19.98 -7.45
C SER A 198 -18.44 -19.86 -8.53
N ALA A 199 -18.15 -20.99 -9.19
CA ALA A 199 -17.29 -21.00 -10.38
C ALA A 199 -18.07 -20.78 -11.69
N ASP A 200 -19.41 -20.76 -11.60
CA ASP A 200 -20.28 -20.50 -12.74
C ASP A 200 -20.24 -19.03 -13.14
N SER A 201 -20.30 -18.76 -14.44
CA SER A 201 -20.34 -17.40 -14.98
C SER A 201 -21.57 -16.64 -14.50
N VAL A 202 -21.42 -15.33 -14.32
CA VAL A 202 -22.49 -14.41 -13.92
C VAL A 202 -22.53 -13.21 -14.86
N GLU A 203 -23.72 -12.68 -15.10
CA GLU A 203 -23.91 -11.40 -15.77
C GLU A 203 -24.06 -10.27 -14.74
N VAL A 204 -23.76 -9.04 -15.17
CA VAL A 204 -23.95 -7.87 -14.32
C VAL A 204 -25.44 -7.69 -14.02
N GLY A 205 -25.80 -7.78 -12.73
CA GLY A 205 -27.17 -7.61 -12.26
C GLY A 205 -27.89 -8.90 -11.88
N ASP A 206 -27.23 -10.06 -11.99
CA ASP A 206 -27.74 -11.32 -11.42
C ASP A 206 -27.82 -11.21 -9.88
N THR A 207 -28.89 -11.77 -9.29
CA THR A 207 -29.18 -11.70 -7.83
C THR A 207 -29.52 -13.05 -7.22
#